data_AF-A0A368ZY27-F1
#
_entry.id   AF-A0A368ZY27-F1
#
_cell.length_a   1.000
_cell.length_b   1.000
_cell.length_c   1.000
_cell.angle_alpha   90.00
_cell.angle_beta   90.00
_cell.angle_gamma   90.00
#
_symmetry.space_group_name_H-M   'P 1'
#
loop_
_entity.id
_entity.type
_entity.pdbx_description
1 polymer ?
#
loop_
_entity_poly.entity_id
_entity_poly.type
_entity_poly.pdbx_seq_one_letter_code
_entity_poly.pdbx_strand_id
1 'polypeptide(L)'
;MKAYRFNHKSQTQTYSFLTVVAVVLGFLIFMGMEEYNLSKEVAYLIVVALSGVSVLSAIKKASKRIEEVMIEEDVYTFYFMNKLKSSVKIPRKKVSVVVDKDFVEFKYLTGEFIGRAERSALEKSYSWEDLLENIE
;
A
#
# COMPACT_ATOMS: atom_id res chain seq x y z
N MET A 1 -13.20 22.11 7.09
CA MET A 1 -12.12 21.12 6.87
C MET A 1 -12.64 19.75 7.29
N LYS A 2 -12.70 18.78 6.39
CA LYS A 2 -13.06 17.38 6.71
C LYS A 2 -11.86 16.49 6.36
N ALA A 3 -11.49 15.56 7.25
CA ALA A 3 -10.41 14.60 7.01
C ALA A 3 -10.96 13.19 7.20
N TYR A 4 -10.71 12.32 6.22
CA TYR A 4 -11.16 10.93 6.19
C TYR A 4 -9.95 10.02 6.28
N ARG A 5 -9.89 9.22 7.35
CA ARG A 5 -8.76 8.33 7.65
C ARG A 5 -9.09 6.88 7.36
N PHE A 6 -8.07 6.14 6.92
CA PHE A 6 -8.18 4.72 6.58
C PHE A 6 -7.32 3.89 7.53
N ASN A 7 -7.97 2.99 8.27
CA ASN A 7 -7.36 2.03 9.18
C ASN A 7 -6.80 0.83 8.42
N HIS A 8 -5.51 0.90 8.10
CA HIS A 8 -4.77 -0.20 7.48
C HIS A 8 -4.25 -1.19 8.53
N LYS A 9 -5.14 -1.78 9.34
CA LYS A 9 -4.76 -2.77 10.38
C LYS A 9 -4.16 -4.08 9.83
N SER A 10 -4.13 -4.30 8.51
CA SER A 10 -3.64 -5.54 7.90
C SER A 10 -2.11 -5.62 7.70
N GLN A 11 -1.35 -4.56 8.00
CA GLN A 11 0.10 -4.58 7.79
C GLN A 11 0.83 -5.56 8.71
N THR A 12 0.45 -5.69 9.99
CA THR A 12 1.20 -6.54 10.94
C THR A 12 1.24 -8.02 10.52
N GLN A 13 0.17 -8.56 9.95
CA GLN A 13 0.11 -9.99 9.57
C GLN A 13 0.85 -10.32 8.29
N THR A 14 0.87 -9.42 7.30
CA THR A 14 1.48 -9.71 5.99
C THR A 14 3.00 -9.76 6.09
N TYR A 15 3.60 -8.86 6.88
CA TYR A 15 5.03 -8.91 7.16
C TYR A 15 5.40 -10.20 7.91
N SER A 16 4.59 -10.64 8.88
CA SER A 16 4.82 -11.91 9.57
C SER A 16 4.84 -13.12 8.63
N PHE A 17 3.91 -13.20 7.65
CA PHE A 17 3.88 -14.34 6.73
C PHE A 17 5.10 -14.39 5.79
N LEU A 18 5.47 -13.26 5.18
CA LEU A 18 6.64 -13.20 4.29
C LEU A 18 7.94 -13.46 5.06
N THR A 19 8.06 -12.97 6.29
CA THR A 19 9.19 -13.28 7.17
C THR A 19 9.25 -14.77 7.51
N VAL A 20 8.11 -15.40 7.83
CA VAL A 20 8.05 -16.85 8.08
C VAL A 20 8.47 -17.64 6.84
N VAL A 21 7.96 -17.29 5.65
CA VAL A 21 8.35 -17.95 4.39
C VAL A 21 9.84 -17.77 4.10
N ALA A 22 10.40 -16.58 4.33
CA ALA A 22 11.83 -16.32 4.15
C ALA A 22 12.70 -17.12 5.13
N VAL A 23 12.27 -17.26 6.39
CA VAL A 23 12.96 -18.10 7.40
C VAL A 23 12.90 -19.57 7.01
N VAL A 24 11.74 -20.08 6.57
CA VAL A 24 11.59 -21.46 6.11
C VAL A 24 12.43 -21.74 4.87
N LEU A 25 12.44 -20.84 3.88
CA LEU A 25 13.30 -20.95 2.70
C LEU A 25 14.78 -20.91 3.08
N GLY A 26 15.17 -20.02 4.00
CA GLY A 26 16.52 -19.98 4.54
C GLY A 26 16.92 -21.31 5.18
N PHE A 27 16.04 -21.89 6.01
CA PHE A 27 16.27 -23.17 6.65
C PHE A 27 16.41 -24.33 5.64
N LEU A 28 15.53 -24.39 4.63
CA LEU A 28 15.58 -25.41 3.57
C LEU A 28 16.85 -25.30 2.73
N ILE A 29 17.28 -24.07 2.40
CA ILE A 29 18.54 -23.83 1.70
C ILE A 29 19.71 -24.33 2.56
N PHE A 30 19.76 -23.97 3.85
CA PHE A 30 20.81 -24.42 4.76
C PHE A 30 20.84 -25.94 4.95
N MET A 31 19.69 -26.62 4.96
CA MET A 31 19.64 -28.09 5.04
C MET A 31 20.07 -28.78 3.74
N GLY A 32 19.76 -28.22 2.56
CA GLY A 32 20.13 -28.79 1.27
C GLY A 32 21.54 -28.42 0.79
N MET A 33 22.24 -27.54 1.50
CA MET A 33 23.55 -27.02 1.07
C MET A 33 24.62 -28.09 0.90
N GLU A 34 24.60 -29.17 1.69
CA GLU A 34 25.52 -30.31 1.54
C GLU A 34 25.21 -31.15 0.30
N GLU A 35 23.94 -31.24 -0.12
CA GLU A 35 23.49 -32.08 -1.24
C GLU A 35 23.63 -31.36 -2.59
N TYR A 36 23.53 -30.02 -2.60
CA TYR A 36 23.58 -29.20 -3.82
C TYR A 36 24.92 -28.45 -4.04
N ASN A 37 25.91 -28.63 -3.16
CA ASN A 37 27.22 -27.94 -3.24
C ASN A 37 27.11 -26.41 -3.39
N LEU A 38 26.09 -25.82 -2.76
CA LEU A 38 25.78 -24.40 -2.86
C LEU A 38 26.66 -23.64 -1.87
N SER A 39 27.48 -22.70 -2.34
CA SER A 39 28.34 -21.91 -1.45
C SER A 39 27.50 -21.01 -0.54
N LYS A 40 27.97 -20.78 0.69
CA LYS A 40 27.26 -19.96 1.71
C LYS A 40 27.00 -18.54 1.19
N GLU A 41 27.93 -18.03 0.39
CA GLU A 41 27.88 -16.72 -0.23
C GLU A 41 26.75 -16.63 -1.26
N VAL A 42 26.52 -17.68 -2.05
CA VAL A 42 25.43 -17.74 -3.05
C VAL A 42 24.07 -17.84 -2.35
N ALA A 43 23.95 -18.67 -1.31
CA ALA A 43 22.73 -18.76 -0.50
C ALA A 43 22.37 -17.40 0.14
N TYR A 44 23.36 -16.71 0.72
CA TYR A 44 23.18 -15.38 1.28
C TYR A 44 22.73 -14.36 0.21
N LEU A 45 23.34 -14.38 -0.97
CA LEU A 45 22.96 -13.53 -2.10
C LEU A 45 21.50 -13.73 -2.51
N ILE A 46 21.02 -14.98 -2.58
CA ILE A 46 19.62 -15.31 -2.90
C ILE A 46 18.68 -14.73 -1.84
N VAL A 47 18.98 -14.93 -0.56
CA VAL A 47 18.15 -14.42 0.55
C VAL A 47 18.09 -12.89 0.53
N VAL A 48 19.22 -12.22 0.33
CA VAL A 48 19.29 -10.75 0.24
C VAL A 48 18.50 -10.25 -0.97
N ALA A 49 18.64 -10.86 -2.13
CA ALA A 49 17.90 -10.49 -3.34
C ALA A 49 16.38 -10.64 -3.15
N LEU A 50 15.93 -11.78 -2.62
CA LEU A 50 14.50 -12.02 -2.34
C LEU A 50 13.94 -11.04 -1.31
N SER A 51 14.71 -10.75 -0.26
CA SER A 51 14.34 -9.76 0.75
C SER A 51 14.23 -8.35 0.15
N GLY A 52 15.18 -7.95 -0.70
CA GLY A 52 15.16 -6.68 -1.40
C GLY A 52 13.94 -6.52 -2.31
N VAL A 53 13.61 -7.55 -3.10
CA VAL A 53 12.40 -7.56 -3.94
C VAL A 53 11.13 -7.45 -3.11
N SER A 54 11.06 -8.16 -1.98
CA SER A 54 9.93 -8.08 -1.04
C SER A 54 9.74 -6.68 -0.49
N VAL A 55 10.82 -6.03 -0.04
CA VAL A 55 10.81 -4.66 0.47
C VAL A 55 10.38 -3.67 -0.62
N LEU A 56 10.94 -3.75 -1.83
CA LEU A 56 10.57 -2.88 -2.95
C LEU A 56 9.09 -3.03 -3.34
N SER A 57 8.58 -4.26 -3.34
CA SER A 57 7.16 -4.54 -3.59
C SER A 57 6.27 -3.91 -2.51
N ALA A 58 6.66 -4.03 -1.24
CA ALA A 58 5.94 -3.42 -0.13
C ALA A 58 5.94 -1.88 -0.22
N ILE A 59 7.08 -1.26 -0.54
CA ILE A 59 7.19 0.19 -0.76
C ILE A 59 6.28 0.62 -1.92
N LYS A 60 6.34 -0.08 -3.06
CA LYS A 60 5.49 0.22 -4.23
C LYS A 60 4.00 0.13 -3.89
N LYS A 61 3.60 -0.86 -3.08
CA LYS A 61 2.22 -1.00 -2.61
C LYS A 61 1.82 0.14 -1.67
N ALA A 62 2.67 0.49 -0.71
CA ALA A 62 2.42 1.59 0.24
C ALA A 62 2.33 2.96 -0.48
N SER A 63 3.15 3.20 -1.50
CA SER A 63 3.12 4.43 -2.31
C SER A 63 1.82 4.64 -3.09
N LYS A 64 1.01 3.60 -3.27
CA LYS A 64 -0.29 3.67 -3.96
C LYS A 64 -1.47 3.71 -2.99
N ARG A 65 -1.28 3.37 -1.72
CA ARG A 65 -2.34 3.32 -0.71
C ARG A 65 -2.50 4.67 -0.03
N ILE A 66 -3.74 5.14 0.03
CA ILE A 66 -4.10 6.39 0.70
C ILE A 66 -4.33 6.08 2.18
N GLU A 67 -3.67 6.85 3.04
CA GLU A 67 -3.82 6.82 4.50
C GLU A 67 -4.90 7.82 4.96
N GLU A 68 -4.94 9.00 4.33
CA GLU A 68 -5.90 10.05 4.65
C GLU A 68 -6.24 10.85 3.39
N VAL A 69 -7.52 11.18 3.24
CA VAL A 69 -7.99 12.22 2.30
C VAL A 69 -8.48 13.39 3.12
N MET A 70 -7.85 14.54 2.91
CA MET A 70 -8.23 15.79 3.53
C MET A 70 -8.89 16.69 2.49
N ILE A 71 -10.03 17.26 2.88
CA ILE A 71 -10.84 18.13 2.07
C ILE A 71 -10.85 19.52 2.70
N GLU A 72 -10.32 20.48 1.94
CA GLU A 72 -10.30 21.89 2.30
C GLU A 72 -10.77 22.71 1.10
N GLU A 73 -11.91 23.40 1.26
CA GLU A 73 -12.55 24.18 0.20
C GLU A 73 -12.69 23.38 -1.11
N ASP A 74 -12.01 23.79 -2.17
CA ASP A 74 -12.03 23.20 -3.51
C ASP A 74 -10.82 22.29 -3.79
N VAL A 75 -10.09 21.85 -2.76
CA VAL A 75 -8.87 21.03 -2.89
C VAL A 75 -8.94 19.73 -2.08
N TYR A 76 -8.61 18.63 -2.75
CA TYR A 76 -8.25 17.36 -2.12
C TYR A 76 -6.76 17.31 -1.83
N THR A 77 -6.40 16.97 -0.60
CA THR A 77 -5.05 16.59 -0.23
C THR A 77 -5.02 15.10 0.10
N PHE A 78 -4.25 14.35 -0.67
CA PHE A 78 -4.05 12.92 -0.50
C PHE A 78 -2.77 12.65 0.26
N TYR A 79 -2.88 11.98 1.40
CA TYR A 79 -1.75 11.45 2.16
C TYR A 79 -1.63 9.95 1.92
N PHE A 80 -0.41 9.48 1.71
CA PHE A 80 -0.13 8.09 1.37
C PHE A 80 0.47 7.36 2.56
N MET A 81 0.19 6.06 2.64
CA MET A 81 0.79 5.17 3.64
C MET A 81 2.32 5.18 3.62
N ASN A 82 2.91 5.35 2.43
CA ASN A 82 4.34 5.60 2.35
C ASN A 82 4.63 7.05 2.77
N LYS A 83 5.10 7.24 4.00
CA LYS A 83 5.46 8.56 4.55
C LYS A 83 6.58 9.29 3.80
N LEU A 84 7.36 8.57 2.97
CA LEU A 84 8.37 9.19 2.10
C LEU A 84 7.76 9.79 0.83
N LYS A 85 6.54 9.40 0.48
CA LYS A 85 5.82 9.98 -0.66
C LYS A 85 5.16 11.28 -0.20
N SER A 86 5.48 12.37 -0.89
CA SER A 86 4.85 13.67 -0.66
C SER A 86 3.33 13.59 -0.82
N SER A 87 2.61 14.38 -0.02
CA SER A 87 1.17 14.55 -0.23
C SER A 87 0.91 15.21 -1.56
N VAL A 88 -0.23 14.88 -2.16
CA VAL A 88 -0.63 15.40 -3.47
C VAL A 88 -1.88 16.25 -3.29
N LYS A 89 -1.82 17.51 -3.73
CA LYS A 89 -2.92 18.48 -3.67
C LYS A 89 -3.54 18.64 -5.06
N ILE A 90 -4.84 18.38 -5.19
CA ILE A 90 -5.54 18.38 -6.46
C ILE A 90 -6.88 19.11 -6.31
N PRO A 91 -7.25 20.01 -7.23
CA PRO A 91 -8.58 20.60 -7.25
C PRO A 91 -9.67 19.53 -7.36
N ARG A 92 -10.77 19.65 -6.61
CA ARG A 92 -11.86 18.66 -6.56
C ARG A 92 -12.40 18.32 -7.95
N LYS A 93 -12.61 19.35 -8.76
CA LYS A 93 -13.09 19.28 -10.16
C LYS A 93 -12.19 18.48 -11.11
N LYS A 94 -11.00 18.06 -10.68
CA LYS A 94 -10.05 17.28 -11.49
C LYS A 94 -9.94 15.82 -11.04
N VAL A 95 -10.66 15.41 -10.00
CA VAL A 95 -10.61 14.06 -9.46
C VAL A 95 -11.85 13.28 -9.89
N SER A 96 -11.65 12.05 -10.34
CA SER A 96 -12.69 11.03 -10.51
C SER A 96 -12.47 9.92 -9.50
N VAL A 97 -13.57 9.31 -9.07
CA VAL A 97 -13.55 8.17 -8.16
C VAL A 97 -14.14 6.96 -8.87
N VAL A 98 -13.43 5.84 -8.76
CA VAL A 98 -13.89 4.54 -9.25
C VAL A 98 -14.05 3.63 -8.06
N VAL A 99 -15.28 3.17 -7.83
CA VAL A 99 -15.59 2.24 -6.75
C VAL A 99 -15.57 0.81 -7.30
N ASP A 100 -14.66 0.00 -6.78
CA ASP A 100 -14.59 -1.44 -7.00
C ASP A 100 -15.17 -2.17 -5.76
N LYS A 101 -15.30 -3.49 -5.83
CA LYS A 101 -15.82 -4.35 -4.77
C LYS A 101 -15.03 -4.19 -3.47
N ASP A 102 -13.69 -4.18 -3.57
CA ASP A 102 -12.79 -4.18 -2.41
C ASP A 102 -12.08 -2.83 -2.20
N PHE A 103 -12.00 -1.99 -3.25
CA PHE A 103 -11.22 -0.76 -3.25
C PHE A 103 -12.01 0.43 -3.77
N VAL A 104 -11.60 1.62 -3.33
CA VAL A 104 -11.97 2.89 -3.94
C VAL A 104 -10.72 3.52 -4.53
N GLU A 105 -10.71 3.69 -5.85
CA GLU A 105 -9.59 4.29 -6.58
C GLU A 105 -9.88 5.76 -6.88
N PHE A 106 -8.87 6.61 -6.63
CA PHE A 106 -8.89 8.03 -6.97
C PHE A 106 -8.00 8.22 -8.20
N LYS A 107 -8.57 8.85 -9.23
CA LYS A 107 -7.91 9.12 -10.51
C LYS A 107 -8.08 10.58 -10.87
N TYR A 108 -7.21 11.10 -11.72
CA TYR A 108 -7.49 12.35 -12.41
C TYR A 108 -8.64 12.15 -13.41
N LEU A 109 -9.32 13.22 -13.83
CA LEU A 109 -10.28 13.16 -14.93
C LEU A 109 -9.64 12.65 -16.25
N THR A 110 -8.32 12.80 -16.40
CA THR A 110 -7.55 12.24 -17.52
C THR A 110 -7.41 10.71 -17.46
N GLY A 111 -7.83 10.06 -16.37
CA GLY A 111 -7.68 8.63 -16.12
C GLY A 111 -6.38 8.24 -15.42
N GLU A 112 -5.46 9.18 -15.19
CA GLU A 112 -4.21 8.92 -14.48
C GLU A 112 -4.46 8.55 -13.01
N PHE A 113 -3.74 7.54 -12.50
CA PHE A 113 -3.92 7.02 -11.15
C PHE A 113 -3.28 7.91 -10.08
N ILE A 114 -4.04 8.29 -9.05
CA ILE A 114 -3.53 9.04 -7.89
C ILE A 114 -3.19 8.07 -6.74
N GLY A 115 -4.19 7.27 -6.34
CA GLY A 115 -4.10 6.39 -5.18
C GLY A 115 -5.38 5.57 -4.99
N ARG A 116 -5.35 4.65 -4.02
CA ARG A 116 -6.52 3.84 -3.66
C ARG A 116 -6.62 3.62 -2.15
N ALA A 117 -7.84 3.45 -1.68
CA ALA A 117 -8.17 3.05 -0.31
C ALA A 117 -8.95 1.74 -0.30
N GLU A 118 -8.79 0.94 0.75
CA GLU A 118 -9.63 -0.25 0.96
C GLU A 118 -11.00 0.19 1.45
N ARG A 119 -12.07 -0.36 0.87
CA ARG A 119 -13.44 0.05 1.19
C ARG A 119 -13.80 -0.28 2.65
N SER A 120 -13.28 -1.37 3.18
CA SER A 120 -13.43 -1.79 4.58
C SER A 120 -12.55 -1.01 5.57
N ALA A 121 -11.59 -0.21 5.09
CA ALA A 121 -10.61 0.46 5.93
C ALA A 121 -11.07 1.84 6.40
N LEU A 122 -12.16 2.41 5.87
CA LEU A 122 -12.65 3.70 6.33
C LEU A 122 -12.96 3.65 7.84
N GLU A 123 -12.46 4.63 8.59
CA GLU A 123 -12.75 4.73 10.03
C GLU A 123 -14.26 4.76 10.28
N LYS A 124 -14.73 4.01 11.29
CA LYS A 124 -16.16 3.82 11.58
C LYS A 124 -16.92 5.13 11.88
N SER A 125 -16.21 6.20 12.20
CA SER A 125 -16.75 7.55 12.40
C SER A 125 -17.13 8.25 11.10
N TYR A 126 -16.78 7.69 9.93
CA TYR A 126 -17.05 8.29 8.62
C TYR A 126 -17.86 7.33 7.75
N SER A 127 -18.65 7.87 6.84
CA SER A 127 -19.35 7.11 5.82
C SER A 127 -18.75 7.36 4.43
N TRP A 128 -18.83 6.35 3.57
CA TRP A 128 -18.42 6.51 2.17
C TRP A 128 -19.40 7.43 1.43
N GLU A 129 -20.67 7.46 1.81
CA GLU A 129 -21.62 8.40 1.21
C GLU A 129 -21.21 9.86 1.45
N ASP A 130 -20.81 10.23 2.68
CA ASP A 130 -20.36 11.60 2.97
C ASP A 130 -19.09 11.95 2.20
N LEU A 131 -18.16 11.01 2.02
CA LEU A 131 -16.95 11.25 1.22
C LEU A 131 -17.28 11.42 -0.27
N LEU A 132 -18.21 10.62 -0.81
CA LEU A 132 -18.57 10.63 -2.23
C LEU A 132 -19.49 11.80 -2.61
N GLU A 133 -20.45 12.18 -1.76
CA GLU A 133 -21.27 13.39 -1.94
C GLU A 133 -20.42 14.66 -1.95
N ASN A 134 -19.29 14.62 -1.25
CA ASN A 134 -18.32 15.70 -1.28
C ASN A 134 -17.48 15.75 -2.57
N ILE A 135 -17.57 14.74 -3.43
CA ILE A 135 -16.80 14.61 -4.69
C ILE A 135 -17.62 14.96 -5.93
N GLU A 136 -18.94 14.83 -5.88
CA GLU A 136 -19.88 15.34 -6.92
C GLU A 136 -20.01 16.87 -6.90
#